data_AF-A0A6U2CUR9-F1
#
_entry.id   AF-A0A6U2CUR9-F1
#
_cell.length_a   1.000
_cell.length_b   1.000
_cell.length_c   1.000
_cell.angle_alpha   90.00
_cell.angle_beta   90.00
_cell.angle_gamma   90.00
#
_symmetry.space_group_name_H-M   'P 1'
#
loop_
_entity.id
_entity.type
_entity.pdbx_description
1 polymer ?
#
loop_
_entity_poly.entity_id
_entity_poly.type
_entity_poly.pdbx_seq_one_letter_code
_entity_poly.pdbx_strand_id
1 'polypeptide(L)'
;MNDTNGGFRGRSARSAKPRGAAPIKARADHARGVEATASGPGHVPSDDASQPGGPAHDASRSDKRSLAGLVNGLKTLLHHFAVGMISFYIVWVLVGTCAWVSHLGSRMPHVGAFLPGYGAPGFKISSAAGIIEFLIANVPIAGAFVAPHSILLPHRMRRWVGSRYARLAYSLHSALTLHFLLSNFTPLAAPVVMELPIPKLWHNILSFSCLVYATLSFVAHDATWQLIGTRDALGRGMIGRRAPPKMDAITWMGMTVWERGGGLAFVLFTGLSILPAELTLGDVMTRSCAAVYLRLRSKGFRDWVAMIESAHLLTWGLRALLMVGWMQTAKDGGWISLAGGVALALLLRVVEASGGGGGGRCLDTASGSVTPPPTPPE
;
A
#
# COMPACT_ATOMS: atom_id res chain seq x y z
N MET A 1 22.96 61.49 6.00
CA MET A 1 22.23 62.45 5.15
C MET A 1 21.62 61.68 4.00
N ASN A 2 20.30 61.78 3.91
CA ASN A 2 19.36 61.29 2.89
C ASN A 2 18.92 59.82 2.92
N ASP A 3 17.78 59.69 3.59
CA ASP A 3 16.72 58.69 3.53
C ASP A 3 16.18 58.38 2.13
N THR A 4 15.67 57.16 1.97
CA THR A 4 14.37 56.77 1.36
C THR A 4 14.29 55.25 1.51
N ASN A 5 13.53 54.60 2.40
CA ASN A 5 12.11 54.65 2.76
C ASN A 5 11.16 54.11 1.67
N GLY A 6 10.50 52.98 1.98
CA GLY A 6 9.46 52.34 1.17
C GLY A 6 9.48 50.81 1.35
N GLY A 7 8.46 50.10 1.80
CA GLY A 7 7.12 50.46 2.24
C GLY A 7 6.43 49.15 2.60
N PHE A 8 6.17 48.94 3.88
CA PHE A 8 5.53 47.74 4.42
C PHE A 8 4.01 47.83 4.18
N ARG A 9 3.45 47.02 3.28
CA ARG A 9 1.99 46.91 3.09
C ARG A 9 1.45 45.65 3.74
N GLY A 10 0.87 45.83 4.92
CA GLY A 10 0.05 44.84 5.60
C GLY A 10 -1.20 44.48 4.80
N ARG A 11 -1.53 43.19 4.73
CA ARG A 11 -2.83 42.71 4.26
C ARG A 11 -3.73 42.41 5.44
N SER A 12 -4.73 43.27 5.56
CA SER A 12 -5.94 43.18 6.37
C SER A 12 -6.56 41.78 6.34
N ALA A 13 -6.81 41.25 7.53
CA ALA A 13 -7.78 40.19 7.78
C ALA A 13 -9.16 40.61 7.24
N ARG A 14 -9.80 39.72 6.46
CA ARG A 14 -11.23 39.84 6.15
C ARG A 14 -11.97 38.78 6.93
N SER A 15 -12.75 39.29 7.89
CA SER A 15 -13.82 38.62 8.60
C SER A 15 -14.84 38.03 7.61
N ALA A 16 -15.03 36.72 7.65
CA ALA A 16 -16.10 36.03 6.95
C ALA A 16 -17.29 35.85 7.91
N LYS A 17 -18.38 36.52 7.58
CA LYS A 17 -19.69 36.50 8.25
C LYS A 17 -20.34 35.11 8.06
N PRO A 18 -20.95 34.50 9.09
CA PRO A 18 -21.61 33.20 8.95
C PRO A 18 -22.94 33.37 8.20
N ARG A 19 -23.14 32.61 7.12
CA ARG A 19 -24.43 32.49 6.44
C ARG A 19 -25.25 31.38 7.09
N GLY A 20 -26.51 31.72 7.34
CA GLY A 20 -27.45 30.99 8.17
C GLY A 20 -27.77 29.56 7.73
N ALA A 21 -28.08 28.77 8.76
CA ALA A 21 -28.71 27.47 8.67
C ALA A 21 -30.12 27.60 8.07
N ALA A 22 -30.44 26.70 7.14
CA ALA A 22 -31.81 26.40 6.73
C ALA A 22 -32.12 24.93 7.09
N PRO A 23 -33.39 24.61 7.39
CA PRO A 23 -33.73 23.50 8.27
C PRO A 23 -33.83 22.15 7.57
N ILE A 24 -33.55 21.13 8.39
CA ILE A 24 -33.76 19.71 8.20
C ILE A 24 -35.24 19.45 7.89
N LYS A 25 -35.54 18.96 6.68
CA LYS A 25 -36.83 18.32 6.38
C LYS A 25 -36.71 16.83 6.65
N ALA A 26 -37.29 16.41 7.77
CA ALA A 26 -37.63 15.03 8.07
C ALA A 26 -38.56 14.48 6.97
N ARG A 27 -38.27 13.27 6.50
CA ARG A 27 -39.18 12.50 5.65
C ARG A 27 -39.45 11.17 6.37
N ALA A 28 -40.51 11.20 7.17
CA ALA A 28 -41.19 10.03 7.70
C ALA A 28 -42.35 9.65 6.77
N ASP A 29 -42.77 8.39 6.90
CA ASP A 29 -44.06 7.81 6.55
C ASP A 29 -44.37 7.49 5.08
N HIS A 30 -44.29 6.19 4.76
CA HIS A 30 -45.43 5.52 4.11
C HIS A 30 -45.47 4.02 4.45
N ALA A 31 -46.29 3.70 5.46
CA ALA A 31 -46.91 2.40 5.66
C ALA A 31 -48.43 2.58 5.42
N ARG A 32 -48.97 1.88 4.42
CA ARG A 32 -50.38 1.53 4.20
C ARG A 32 -50.35 0.24 3.35
N GLY A 33 -50.99 -0.89 3.67
CA GLY A 33 -52.17 -1.11 4.49
C GLY A 33 -53.42 -0.98 3.63
N VAL A 34 -53.80 -2.04 2.90
CA VAL A 34 -55.13 -2.23 2.31
C VAL A 34 -55.54 -3.71 2.41
N GLU A 35 -56.64 -3.89 3.14
CA GLU A 35 -57.49 -5.07 3.34
C GLU A 35 -58.22 -5.46 2.03
N ALA A 36 -58.34 -6.75 1.68
CA ALA A 36 -59.44 -7.69 1.99
C ALA A 36 -60.71 -7.58 1.12
N THR A 37 -61.39 -8.73 1.00
CA THR A 37 -62.66 -9.07 0.31
C THR A 37 -62.49 -9.48 -1.18
N ALA A 38 -63.12 -10.54 -1.72
CA ALA A 38 -64.29 -11.29 -1.29
C ALA A 38 -64.34 -12.71 -1.94
N SER A 39 -64.89 -13.66 -1.17
CA SER A 39 -65.80 -14.76 -1.54
C SER A 39 -65.97 -15.21 -3.01
N GLY A 40 -65.82 -16.52 -3.22
CA GLY A 40 -66.35 -17.27 -4.37
C GLY A 40 -66.55 -18.76 -3.99
N PRO A 41 -67.80 -19.23 -3.82
CA PRO A 41 -68.15 -20.58 -3.39
C PRO A 41 -68.25 -21.57 -4.57
N GLY A 42 -68.12 -22.86 -4.26
CA GLY A 42 -68.69 -23.97 -5.04
C GLY A 42 -67.71 -24.66 -5.99
N HIS A 43 -67.30 -25.89 -5.66
CA HIS A 43 -67.92 -27.12 -6.16
C HIS A 43 -67.01 -28.31 -5.83
N VAL A 44 -67.54 -29.29 -5.10
CA VAL A 44 -67.00 -30.66 -4.99
C VAL A 44 -67.62 -31.46 -6.15
N PRO A 45 -66.83 -32.28 -6.86
CA PRO A 45 -67.00 -33.73 -6.72
C PRO A 45 -65.69 -34.45 -6.44
N SER A 46 -65.78 -35.32 -5.45
CA SER A 46 -65.05 -36.57 -5.28
C SER A 46 -64.84 -37.32 -6.60
N ASP A 47 -63.61 -37.76 -6.84
CA ASP A 47 -63.34 -39.02 -7.52
C ASP A 47 -62.06 -39.65 -6.98
N ASP A 48 -62.23 -40.87 -6.50
CA ASP A 48 -61.21 -41.80 -6.06
C ASP A 48 -60.25 -42.14 -7.21
N ALA A 49 -58.97 -41.82 -7.02
CA ALA A 49 -57.88 -42.50 -7.72
C ALA A 49 -56.71 -42.66 -6.75
N SER A 50 -56.76 -43.74 -5.99
CA SER A 50 -55.64 -44.30 -5.24
C SER A 50 -54.44 -44.54 -6.17
N GLN A 51 -53.54 -43.54 -6.25
CA GLN A 51 -52.18 -43.77 -6.71
C GLN A 51 -51.35 -44.33 -5.54
N PRO A 52 -50.64 -45.46 -5.73
CA PRO A 52 -49.71 -45.96 -4.74
C PRO A 52 -48.51 -45.01 -4.70
N GLY A 53 -48.56 -44.04 -3.78
CA GLY A 53 -47.44 -43.16 -3.46
C GLY A 53 -46.31 -43.96 -2.83
N GLY A 54 -45.47 -44.55 -3.67
CA GLY A 54 -44.28 -45.27 -3.27
C GLY A 54 -43.27 -44.32 -2.59
N PRO A 55 -42.84 -44.57 -1.35
CA PRO A 55 -41.88 -43.72 -0.61
C PRO A 55 -40.45 -43.70 -1.20
N ALA A 56 -40.21 -44.39 -2.32
CA ALA A 56 -38.87 -44.56 -2.91
C ALA A 56 -38.40 -43.35 -3.74
N HIS A 57 -39.29 -42.47 -4.21
CA HIS A 57 -38.92 -41.40 -5.13
C HIS A 57 -38.41 -40.11 -4.45
N ASP A 58 -38.75 -39.88 -3.18
CA ASP A 58 -38.32 -38.70 -2.43
C ASP A 58 -36.94 -38.86 -1.77
N ALA A 59 -36.55 -40.08 -1.38
CA ALA A 59 -35.22 -40.37 -0.85
C ALA A 59 -34.11 -40.06 -1.88
N SER A 60 -34.31 -40.42 -3.14
CA SER A 60 -33.34 -40.17 -4.23
C SER A 60 -33.14 -38.68 -4.55
N ARG A 61 -34.18 -37.84 -4.35
CA ARG A 61 -34.07 -36.38 -4.55
C ARG A 61 -33.38 -35.69 -3.38
N SER A 62 -33.55 -36.19 -2.16
CA SER A 62 -32.85 -35.70 -0.96
C SER A 62 -31.33 -35.91 -1.08
N ASP A 63 -30.90 -37.11 -1.47
CA ASP A 63 -29.48 -37.46 -1.58
C ASP A 63 -28.73 -36.64 -2.65
N LYS A 64 -29.38 -36.39 -3.79
CA LYS A 64 -28.79 -35.56 -4.86
C LYS A 64 -28.63 -34.10 -4.45
N ARG A 65 -29.56 -33.56 -3.65
CA ARG A 65 -29.45 -32.19 -3.10
C ARG A 65 -28.34 -32.10 -2.04
N SER A 66 -28.18 -33.13 -1.22
CA SER A 66 -27.10 -33.23 -0.23
C SER A 66 -25.72 -33.25 -0.90
N LEU A 67 -25.54 -34.10 -1.93
CA LEU A 67 -24.27 -34.20 -2.68
C LEU A 67 -23.94 -32.89 -3.41
N ALA A 68 -24.93 -32.27 -4.06
CA ALA A 68 -24.72 -30.98 -4.75
C ALA A 68 -24.34 -29.86 -3.76
N GLY A 69 -24.95 -29.84 -2.57
CA GLY A 69 -24.58 -28.93 -1.49
C GLY A 69 -23.14 -29.11 -1.03
N LEU A 70 -22.72 -30.36 -0.80
CA LEU A 70 -21.36 -30.70 -0.39
C LEU A 70 -20.32 -30.28 -1.44
N VAL A 71 -20.58 -30.56 -2.73
CA VAL A 71 -19.69 -30.16 -3.84
C VAL A 71 -19.58 -28.64 -3.94
N ASN A 72 -20.68 -27.90 -3.80
CA ASN A 72 -20.66 -26.44 -3.83
C ASN A 72 -19.95 -25.84 -2.61
N GLY A 73 -20.12 -26.45 -1.44
CA GLY A 73 -19.38 -26.10 -0.22
C GLY A 73 -17.88 -26.27 -0.40
N LEU A 74 -17.45 -27.43 -0.92
CA LEU A 74 -16.04 -27.72 -1.18
C LEU A 74 -15.43 -26.75 -2.21
N LYS A 75 -16.13 -26.47 -3.32
CA LYS A 75 -15.69 -25.48 -4.31
C LYS A 75 -15.50 -24.09 -3.70
N THR A 76 -16.43 -23.69 -2.83
CA THR A 76 -16.37 -22.40 -2.14
C THR A 76 -15.18 -22.35 -1.19
N LEU A 77 -14.95 -23.41 -0.42
CA LEU A 77 -13.81 -23.52 0.50
C LEU A 77 -12.46 -23.46 -0.25
N LEU A 78 -12.31 -24.25 -1.31
CA LEU A 78 -11.10 -24.26 -2.15
C LEU A 78 -10.83 -22.89 -2.78
N HIS A 79 -11.88 -22.22 -3.26
CA HIS A 79 -11.77 -20.87 -3.80
C HIS A 79 -11.29 -19.86 -2.74
N HIS A 80 -11.87 -19.88 -1.53
CA HIS A 80 -11.44 -18.99 -0.44
C HIS A 80 -10.00 -19.27 -0.02
N PHE A 81 -9.63 -20.54 0.08
CA PHE A 81 -8.28 -20.96 0.40
C PHE A 81 -7.27 -20.46 -0.65
N ALA A 82 -7.56 -20.66 -1.94
CA ALA A 82 -6.69 -20.20 -3.03
C ALA A 82 -6.51 -18.68 -3.02
N VAL A 83 -7.61 -17.92 -2.88
CA VAL A 83 -7.56 -16.45 -2.78
C VAL A 83 -6.77 -16.01 -1.53
N GLY A 84 -6.95 -16.70 -0.40
CA GLY A 84 -6.21 -16.46 0.84
C GLY A 84 -4.71 -16.66 0.65
N MET A 85 -4.28 -17.77 0.05
CA MET A 85 -2.88 -18.08 -0.22
C MET A 85 -2.23 -17.06 -1.17
N ILE A 86 -2.94 -16.65 -2.22
CA ILE A 86 -2.46 -15.60 -3.14
C ILE A 86 -2.28 -14.27 -2.38
N SER A 87 -3.27 -13.91 -1.56
CA SER A 87 -3.24 -12.66 -0.79
C SER A 87 -2.10 -12.67 0.23
N PHE A 88 -1.90 -13.79 0.93
CA PHE A 88 -0.79 -14.00 1.84
C PHE A 88 0.55 -13.83 1.12
N TYR A 89 0.72 -14.46 -0.05
CA TYR A 89 1.95 -14.32 -0.85
C TYR A 89 2.22 -12.87 -1.24
N ILE A 90 1.21 -12.13 -1.69
CA ILE A 90 1.34 -10.71 -2.04
C ILE A 90 1.83 -9.89 -0.83
N VAL A 91 1.19 -10.07 0.33
CA VAL A 91 1.58 -9.38 1.58
C VAL A 91 2.99 -9.76 1.98
N TRP A 92 3.33 -11.05 1.93
CA TRP A 92 4.65 -11.57 2.26
C TRP A 92 5.75 -10.94 1.38
N VAL A 93 5.52 -10.81 0.06
CA VAL A 93 6.47 -10.11 -0.83
C VAL A 93 6.62 -8.63 -0.47
N LEU A 94 5.53 -7.94 -0.14
CA LEU A 94 5.58 -6.52 0.25
C LEU A 94 6.36 -6.30 1.56
N VAL A 95 6.07 -7.11 2.59
CA VAL A 95 6.80 -7.10 3.87
C VAL A 95 8.27 -7.38 3.65
N GLY A 96 8.55 -8.37 2.80
CA GLY A 96 9.92 -8.72 2.44
C GLY A 96 10.64 -7.65 1.64
N THR A 97 9.94 -6.85 0.83
CA THR A 97 10.54 -5.68 0.15
C THR A 97 11.01 -4.64 1.16
N CYS A 98 10.20 -4.34 2.18
CA CYS A 98 10.60 -3.43 3.27
C CYS A 98 11.84 -3.98 4.01
N ALA A 99 11.82 -5.27 4.34
CA ALA A 99 12.95 -5.94 4.99
C ALA A 99 14.21 -5.90 4.12
N TRP A 100 14.07 -6.19 2.82
CA TRP A 100 15.12 -6.19 1.82
C TRP A 100 15.79 -4.84 1.70
N VAL A 101 15.01 -3.75 1.61
CA VAL A 101 15.59 -2.40 1.55
C VAL A 101 16.37 -2.11 2.82
N SER A 102 15.89 -2.53 3.99
CA SER A 102 16.58 -2.31 5.29
C SER A 102 17.73 -3.28 5.58
N HIS A 103 18.02 -4.23 4.68
CA HIS A 103 18.99 -5.32 4.88
C HIS A 103 18.70 -6.08 6.18
N LEU A 104 17.42 -6.29 6.53
CA LEU A 104 17.06 -6.91 7.80
C LEU A 104 17.51 -8.37 7.85
N GLY A 105 17.42 -9.08 6.72
CA GLY A 105 17.71 -10.50 6.69
C GLY A 105 19.19 -10.84 6.82
N SER A 106 20.10 -9.98 6.34
CA SER A 106 21.54 -10.14 6.61
C SER A 106 21.88 -9.89 8.08
N ARG A 107 21.13 -9.00 8.75
CA ARG A 107 21.29 -8.68 10.18
C ARG A 107 20.61 -9.68 11.12
N MET A 108 19.58 -10.37 10.63
CA MET A 108 18.78 -11.35 11.37
C MET A 108 18.54 -12.61 10.52
N PRO A 109 19.53 -13.53 10.43
CA PRO A 109 19.48 -14.67 9.51
C PRO A 109 18.25 -15.58 9.68
N HIS A 110 17.80 -15.78 10.92
CA HIS A 110 16.59 -16.56 11.20
C HIS A 110 15.33 -15.91 10.59
N VAL A 111 15.25 -14.58 10.60
CA VAL A 111 14.15 -13.84 9.95
C VAL A 111 14.35 -13.86 8.44
N GLY A 112 15.59 -13.67 7.96
CA GLY A 112 15.97 -13.69 6.56
C GLY A 112 15.54 -14.99 5.85
N ALA A 113 15.69 -16.15 6.49
CA ALA A 113 15.28 -17.44 5.92
C ALA A 113 13.79 -17.52 5.53
N PHE A 114 12.94 -16.70 6.14
CA PHE A 114 11.51 -16.64 5.86
C PHE A 114 11.11 -15.47 4.96
N LEU A 115 12.05 -14.65 4.45
CA LEU A 115 11.75 -13.47 3.64
C LEU A 115 12.09 -13.69 2.15
N PRO A 116 11.37 -13.06 1.21
CA PRO A 116 11.72 -13.08 -0.21
C PRO A 116 13.11 -12.46 -0.41
N GLY A 117 13.90 -13.06 -1.29
CA GLY A 117 15.29 -12.65 -1.49
C GLY A 117 16.11 -12.62 -0.19
N TYR A 118 15.74 -13.45 0.80
CA TYR A 118 16.33 -13.49 2.14
C TYR A 118 16.28 -12.17 2.91
N GLY A 119 15.46 -11.20 2.49
CA GLY A 119 15.38 -9.89 3.15
C GLY A 119 16.67 -9.06 3.08
N ALA A 120 17.56 -9.31 2.11
CA ALA A 120 18.73 -8.48 1.82
C ALA A 120 19.23 -8.66 0.37
N PRO A 121 19.79 -7.60 -0.27
CA PRO A 121 20.44 -7.73 -1.58
C PRO A 121 21.65 -8.67 -1.53
N GLY A 122 21.92 -9.38 -2.63
CA GLY A 122 23.16 -10.14 -2.81
C GLY A 122 23.29 -11.44 -2.02
N PHE A 123 22.25 -11.89 -1.31
CA PHE A 123 22.36 -13.11 -0.50
C PHE A 123 22.74 -14.36 -1.32
N LYS A 124 22.34 -14.42 -2.60
CA LYS A 124 22.60 -15.54 -3.52
C LYS A 124 23.56 -15.22 -4.67
N ILE A 125 23.93 -13.95 -4.85
CA ILE A 125 24.59 -13.48 -6.06
C ILE A 125 25.79 -12.64 -5.66
N SER A 126 26.94 -12.95 -6.25
CA SER A 126 28.17 -12.18 -6.10
C SER A 126 27.94 -10.71 -6.45
N SER A 127 28.60 -9.81 -5.72
CA SER A 127 28.47 -8.38 -5.98
C SER A 127 29.15 -8.01 -7.31
N ALA A 128 28.55 -7.08 -8.06
CA ALA A 128 29.12 -6.53 -9.29
C ALA A 128 30.37 -5.68 -8.98
N ALA A 129 31.46 -5.88 -9.70
CA ALA A 129 32.74 -5.20 -9.44
C ALA A 129 32.70 -3.70 -9.76
N GLY A 130 31.77 -3.25 -10.61
CA GLY A 130 31.65 -1.84 -11.00
C GLY A 130 30.25 -1.44 -11.45
N ILE A 131 30.06 -0.13 -11.66
CA ILE A 131 28.76 0.47 -12.01
C ILE A 131 28.21 -0.11 -13.32
N ILE A 132 29.05 -0.32 -14.33
CA ILE A 132 28.61 -0.85 -15.62
C ILE A 132 28.06 -2.28 -15.46
N GLU A 133 28.78 -3.15 -14.75
CA GLU A 133 28.32 -4.51 -14.47
C GLU A 133 27.04 -4.52 -13.63
N PHE A 134 26.96 -3.64 -12.62
CA PHE A 134 25.76 -3.45 -11.82
C PHE A 134 24.56 -3.05 -12.70
N LEU A 135 24.73 -2.13 -13.65
CA LEU A 135 23.66 -1.73 -14.56
C LEU A 135 23.29 -2.85 -15.53
N ILE A 136 24.26 -3.54 -16.12
CA ILE A 136 24.02 -4.66 -17.04
C ILE A 136 23.24 -5.79 -16.34
N ALA A 137 23.59 -6.10 -15.09
CA ALA A 137 22.92 -7.13 -14.32
C ALA A 137 21.49 -6.73 -13.92
N ASN A 138 21.29 -5.50 -13.44
CA ASN A 138 20.03 -5.11 -12.81
C ASN A 138 19.02 -4.42 -13.74
N VAL A 139 19.45 -3.72 -14.80
CA VAL A 139 18.52 -3.02 -15.72
C VAL A 139 17.55 -3.98 -16.42
N PRO A 140 17.98 -5.13 -16.97
CA PRO A 140 17.06 -6.09 -17.58
C PRO A 140 16.05 -6.66 -16.58
N ILE A 141 16.50 -6.97 -15.37
CA ILE A 141 15.65 -7.50 -14.29
C ILE A 141 14.63 -6.44 -13.83
N ALA A 142 15.07 -5.20 -13.67
CA ALA A 142 14.20 -4.06 -13.39
C ALA A 142 13.20 -3.82 -14.53
N GLY A 143 13.62 -3.98 -15.79
CA GLY A 143 12.75 -3.93 -16.96
C GLY A 143 11.67 -5.01 -16.95
N ALA A 144 12.05 -6.25 -16.60
CA ALA A 144 11.13 -7.37 -16.43
C ALA A 144 10.11 -7.15 -15.30
N PHE A 145 10.45 -6.33 -14.30
CA PHE A 145 9.49 -5.87 -13.30
C PHE A 145 8.63 -4.71 -13.82
N VAL A 146 9.21 -3.63 -14.33
CA VAL A 146 8.49 -2.38 -14.65
C VAL A 146 7.62 -2.51 -15.91
N ALA A 147 8.09 -3.18 -16.95
CA ALA A 147 7.37 -3.23 -18.23
C ALA A 147 6.00 -3.95 -18.10
N PRO A 148 5.91 -5.13 -17.46
CA PRO A 148 4.61 -5.78 -17.28
C PRO A 148 3.62 -4.95 -16.45
N HIS A 149 4.08 -4.18 -15.45
CA HIS A 149 3.20 -3.30 -14.67
C HIS A 149 2.58 -2.17 -15.50
N SER A 150 3.29 -1.74 -16.54
CA SER A 150 2.80 -0.72 -17.46
C SER A 150 1.84 -1.29 -18.52
N ILE A 151 2.03 -2.57 -18.88
CA ILE A 151 1.27 -3.22 -19.95
C ILE A 151 0.03 -3.94 -19.43
N LEU A 152 0.13 -4.66 -18.32
CA LEU A 152 -0.89 -5.56 -17.76
C LEU A 152 -1.75 -4.88 -16.69
N LEU A 153 -2.18 -3.65 -16.96
CA LEU A 153 -3.04 -2.91 -16.02
C LEU A 153 -4.34 -3.70 -15.74
N PRO A 154 -4.95 -3.55 -14.54
CA PRO A 154 -6.12 -4.33 -14.16
C PRO A 154 -7.24 -4.33 -15.20
N HIS A 155 -7.53 -3.18 -15.83
CA HIS A 155 -8.57 -3.07 -16.86
C HIS A 155 -8.32 -3.94 -18.11
N ARG A 156 -7.05 -4.18 -18.47
CA ARG A 156 -6.68 -5.08 -19.58
C ARG A 156 -6.81 -6.53 -19.15
N MET A 157 -6.38 -6.86 -17.92
CA MET A 157 -6.49 -8.21 -17.38
C MET A 157 -7.93 -8.70 -17.22
N ARG A 158 -8.91 -7.79 -17.06
CA ARG A 158 -10.34 -8.14 -17.01
C ARG A 158 -10.81 -9.01 -18.18
N ARG A 159 -10.20 -8.86 -19.36
CA ARG A 159 -10.55 -9.66 -20.54
C ARG A 159 -10.17 -11.14 -20.39
N TRP A 160 -9.14 -11.45 -19.61
CA TRP A 160 -8.62 -12.81 -19.47
C TRP A 160 -9.09 -13.51 -18.20
N VAL A 161 -9.13 -12.79 -17.08
CA VAL A 161 -9.46 -13.38 -15.77
C VAL A 161 -10.81 -12.92 -15.21
N GLY A 162 -11.54 -12.08 -15.95
CA GLY A 162 -12.80 -11.49 -15.49
C GLY A 162 -12.63 -10.29 -14.55
N SER A 163 -13.69 -9.51 -14.39
CA SER A 163 -13.69 -8.29 -13.54
C SER A 163 -13.37 -8.59 -12.07
N ARG A 164 -13.88 -9.71 -11.57
CA ARG A 164 -13.76 -10.18 -10.19
C ARG A 164 -12.32 -10.45 -9.75
N TYR A 165 -11.50 -11.01 -10.64
CA TYR A 165 -10.13 -11.44 -10.30
C TYR A 165 -9.04 -10.51 -10.85
N ALA A 166 -9.38 -9.58 -11.75
CA ALA A 166 -8.40 -8.74 -12.44
C ALA A 166 -7.44 -7.99 -11.50
N ARG A 167 -7.94 -7.47 -10.37
CA ARG A 167 -7.09 -6.77 -9.40
C ARG A 167 -6.17 -7.72 -8.64
N LEU A 168 -6.70 -8.86 -8.19
CA LEU A 168 -5.92 -9.89 -7.50
C LEU A 168 -4.84 -10.49 -8.40
N ALA A 169 -5.18 -10.77 -9.66
CA ALA A 169 -4.24 -11.28 -10.65
C ALA A 169 -3.14 -10.26 -10.96
N TYR A 170 -3.48 -8.97 -11.07
CA TYR A 170 -2.49 -7.89 -11.21
C TYR A 170 -1.55 -7.84 -10.01
N SER A 171 -2.09 -7.86 -8.78
CA SER A 171 -1.29 -7.83 -7.56
C SER A 171 -0.41 -9.07 -7.39
N LEU A 172 -0.90 -10.26 -7.77
CA LEU A 172 -0.10 -11.49 -7.79
C LEU A 172 1.05 -11.39 -8.80
N HIS A 173 0.75 -10.95 -10.03
CA HIS A 173 1.76 -10.75 -11.06
C HIS A 173 2.82 -9.72 -10.63
N SER A 174 2.38 -8.64 -10.01
CA SER A 174 3.26 -7.62 -9.40
C SER A 174 4.17 -8.22 -8.34
N ALA A 175 3.62 -9.01 -7.42
CA ALA A 175 4.38 -9.68 -6.38
C ALA A 175 5.39 -10.70 -6.95
N LEU A 176 5.00 -11.48 -7.96
CA LEU A 176 5.87 -12.47 -8.61
C LEU A 176 7.08 -11.81 -9.26
N THR A 177 6.85 -10.77 -10.06
CA THR A 177 7.93 -10.03 -10.75
C THR A 177 8.81 -9.25 -9.78
N LEU A 178 8.24 -8.70 -8.70
CA LEU A 178 9.02 -8.08 -7.62
C LEU A 178 9.88 -9.10 -6.90
N HIS A 179 9.33 -10.26 -6.53
CA HIS A 179 10.08 -11.31 -5.85
C HIS A 179 11.20 -11.87 -6.73
N PHE A 180 10.97 -11.99 -8.04
CA PHE A 180 12.03 -12.32 -9.00
C PHE A 180 13.14 -11.26 -8.98
N LEU A 181 12.79 -9.97 -8.99
CA LEU A 181 13.76 -8.88 -8.90
C LEU A 181 14.55 -8.95 -7.60
N LEU A 182 13.89 -9.06 -6.44
CA LEU A 182 14.55 -9.10 -5.14
C LEU A 182 15.51 -10.29 -5.00
N SER A 183 15.15 -11.44 -5.59
CA SER A 183 15.95 -12.66 -5.52
C SER A 183 17.15 -12.67 -6.48
N ASN A 184 17.08 -11.87 -7.55
CA ASN A 184 18.10 -11.84 -8.60
C ASN A 184 18.85 -10.51 -8.67
N PHE A 185 18.61 -9.60 -7.71
CA PHE A 185 19.30 -8.32 -7.66
C PHE A 185 20.78 -8.50 -7.30
N THR A 186 21.64 -7.98 -8.16
CA THR A 186 23.09 -8.00 -7.96
C THR A 186 23.52 -6.71 -7.26
N PRO A 187 23.98 -6.73 -6.00
CA PRO A 187 24.48 -5.52 -5.35
C PRO A 187 25.78 -5.05 -6.00
N LEU A 188 26.07 -3.76 -5.86
CA LEU A 188 27.36 -3.21 -6.24
C LEU A 188 28.40 -3.53 -5.16
N ALA A 189 29.56 -4.07 -5.54
CA ALA A 189 30.73 -4.26 -4.68
C ALA A 189 31.38 -2.90 -4.39
N ALA A 190 30.64 -2.01 -3.74
CA ALA A 190 31.14 -0.72 -3.32
C ALA A 190 31.66 -0.81 -1.89
N PRO A 191 32.71 -0.04 -1.52
CA PRO A 191 33.08 0.09 -0.13
C PRO A 191 31.87 0.56 0.68
N VAL A 192 31.77 0.10 1.93
CA VAL A 192 30.82 0.65 2.88
C VAL A 192 31.10 2.14 2.97
N VAL A 193 30.13 2.94 2.52
CA VAL A 193 30.29 4.39 2.44
C VAL A 193 30.10 4.99 3.83
N MET A 194 29.17 4.44 4.61
CA MET A 194 28.79 4.94 5.93
C MET A 194 28.26 3.82 6.83
N GLU A 195 28.51 3.93 8.15
CA GLU A 195 27.92 3.08 9.19
C GLU A 195 27.00 3.88 10.11
N LEU A 196 25.86 3.29 10.48
CA LEU A 196 24.92 3.86 11.44
C LEU A 196 25.53 3.91 12.86
N PRO A 197 25.57 5.07 13.56
CA PRO A 197 26.03 5.24 14.93
C PRO A 197 24.93 4.82 15.91
N ILE A 198 24.24 3.73 15.56
CA ILE A 198 23.22 3.08 16.38
C ILE A 198 23.73 1.66 16.60
N PRO A 199 23.84 1.20 17.85
CA PRO A 199 24.28 -0.17 18.10
C PRO A 199 23.41 -1.17 17.33
N LYS A 200 24.05 -2.15 16.66
CA LYS A 200 23.40 -3.09 15.74
C LYS A 200 22.15 -3.75 16.36
N LEU A 201 22.21 -4.12 17.64
CA LEU A 201 21.09 -4.70 18.37
C LEU A 201 19.86 -3.78 18.42
N TRP A 202 20.03 -2.53 18.84
CA TRP A 202 18.93 -1.55 18.93
C TRP A 202 18.32 -1.27 17.57
N HIS A 203 19.16 -1.16 16.54
CA HIS A 203 18.69 -0.96 15.18
C HIS A 203 17.93 -2.19 14.66
N ASN A 204 18.37 -3.41 14.96
CA ASN A 204 17.66 -4.63 14.59
C ASN A 204 16.28 -4.73 15.25
N ILE A 205 16.21 -4.46 16.56
CA ILE A 205 14.94 -4.43 17.30
C ILE A 205 14.01 -3.38 16.69
N LEU A 206 14.51 -2.16 16.46
CA LEU A 206 13.72 -1.08 15.86
C LEU A 206 13.21 -1.45 14.46
N SER A 207 14.08 -1.93 13.57
CA SER A 207 13.72 -2.38 12.22
C SER A 207 12.66 -3.48 12.25
N PHE A 208 12.86 -4.51 13.06
CA PHE A 208 11.93 -5.63 13.17
C PHE A 208 10.58 -5.20 13.75
N SER A 209 10.58 -4.47 14.88
CA SER A 209 9.35 -3.99 15.51
C SER A 209 8.57 -3.04 14.62
N CYS A 210 9.22 -2.12 13.91
CA CYS A 210 8.55 -1.24 12.95
C CYS A 210 7.96 -2.03 11.77
N LEU A 211 8.66 -3.04 11.26
CA LEU A 211 8.16 -3.89 10.19
C LEU A 211 6.95 -4.71 10.62
N VAL A 212 6.98 -5.29 11.84
CA VAL A 212 5.84 -6.00 12.42
C VAL A 212 4.66 -5.05 12.59
N TYR A 213 4.89 -3.86 13.18
CA TYR A 213 3.86 -2.85 13.36
C TYR A 213 3.23 -2.40 12.02
N ALA A 214 4.06 -2.17 11.00
CA ALA A 214 3.60 -1.81 9.66
C ALA A 214 2.78 -2.93 9.01
N THR A 215 3.24 -4.18 9.15
CA THR A 215 2.52 -5.36 8.66
C THR A 215 1.15 -5.47 9.32
N LEU A 216 1.09 -5.39 10.66
CA LEU A 216 -0.15 -5.46 11.42
C LEU A 216 -1.11 -4.32 11.08
N SER A 217 -0.59 -3.10 10.92
CA SER A 217 -1.40 -1.93 10.52
C SER A 217 -1.95 -2.08 9.11
N PHE A 218 -1.15 -2.60 8.18
CA PHE A 218 -1.56 -2.88 6.81
C PHE A 218 -2.64 -3.97 6.76
N VAL A 219 -2.41 -5.16 7.33
CA VAL A 219 -3.36 -6.27 7.23
C VAL A 219 -4.65 -6.05 8.03
N ALA A 220 -4.59 -5.29 9.12
CA ALA A 220 -5.78 -4.96 9.91
C ALA A 220 -6.67 -3.93 9.21
N HIS A 221 -6.13 -3.14 8.27
CA HIS A 221 -6.92 -2.13 7.59
C HIS A 221 -7.75 -2.74 6.45
N ASP A 222 -9.07 -2.63 6.56
CA ASP A 222 -10.06 -3.23 5.66
C ASP A 222 -9.87 -2.92 4.16
N ALA A 223 -9.44 -1.69 3.86
CA ALA A 223 -9.14 -1.24 2.50
C ALA A 223 -7.90 -1.92 1.87
N THR A 224 -7.01 -2.53 2.65
CA THR A 224 -5.87 -3.31 2.14
C THR A 224 -6.32 -4.48 1.29
N TRP A 225 -7.31 -5.22 1.78
CA TRP A 225 -7.87 -6.38 1.07
C TRP A 225 -8.63 -5.98 -0.20
N GLN A 226 -9.10 -4.74 -0.28
CA GLN A 226 -9.64 -4.17 -1.51
C GLN A 226 -8.51 -3.73 -2.46
N LEU A 227 -7.47 -3.09 -1.93
CA LEU A 227 -6.32 -2.62 -2.71
C LEU A 227 -5.60 -3.77 -3.42
N ILE A 228 -5.47 -4.94 -2.80
CA ILE A 228 -4.84 -6.11 -3.43
C ILE A 228 -5.83 -6.97 -4.23
N GLY A 229 -7.13 -6.66 -4.21
CA GLY A 229 -8.17 -7.35 -4.98
C GLY A 229 -8.77 -8.60 -4.32
N THR A 230 -8.40 -8.94 -3.09
CA THR A 230 -8.96 -10.07 -2.32
C THR A 230 -10.47 -9.93 -2.14
N ARG A 231 -10.97 -8.74 -1.76
CA ARG A 231 -12.41 -8.53 -1.56
C ARG A 231 -13.19 -8.73 -2.84
N ASP A 232 -12.70 -8.20 -3.96
CA ASP A 232 -13.32 -8.38 -5.26
C ASP A 232 -13.35 -9.87 -5.63
N ALA A 233 -12.22 -10.58 -5.47
CA ALA A 233 -12.10 -12.01 -5.70
C ALA A 233 -13.05 -12.84 -4.82
N LEU A 234 -13.33 -12.42 -3.58
CA LEU A 234 -14.30 -13.07 -2.69
C LEU A 234 -15.75 -12.62 -2.91
N GLY A 235 -16.04 -11.74 -3.87
CA GLY A 235 -17.39 -11.22 -4.13
C GLY A 235 -17.86 -10.18 -3.10
N ARG A 236 -16.94 -9.60 -2.33
CA ARG A 236 -17.18 -8.61 -1.26
C ARG A 236 -16.72 -7.19 -1.62
N GLY A 237 -16.49 -6.91 -2.90
CA GLY A 237 -15.89 -5.65 -3.39
C GLY A 237 -16.69 -4.35 -3.17
N MET A 238 -17.97 -4.48 -2.83
CA MET A 238 -18.88 -3.36 -2.55
C MET A 238 -18.98 -3.02 -1.07
N ILE A 239 -18.48 -3.89 -0.19
CA ILE A 239 -18.60 -3.75 1.27
C ILE A 239 -17.30 -3.14 1.79
N GLY A 240 -17.38 -2.16 2.71
CA GLY A 240 -16.25 -1.63 3.47
C GLY A 240 -15.55 -0.40 2.86
N ARG A 241 -14.55 0.12 3.60
CA ARG A 241 -13.73 1.26 3.14
C ARG A 241 -12.86 0.87 1.95
N ARG A 242 -12.73 1.77 0.99
CA ARG A 242 -11.85 1.61 -0.19
C ARG A 242 -10.58 2.40 0.01
N ALA A 243 -9.47 1.87 -0.52
CA ALA A 243 -8.23 2.61 -0.58
C ALA A 243 -8.39 3.79 -1.57
N PRO A 244 -7.72 4.92 -1.33
CA PRO A 244 -7.70 6.03 -2.26
C PRO A 244 -7.33 5.57 -3.69
N PRO A 245 -7.95 6.14 -4.72
CA PRO A 245 -7.64 5.76 -6.10
C PRO A 245 -6.18 6.06 -6.41
N LYS A 246 -5.54 5.18 -7.20
CA LYS A 246 -4.14 5.30 -7.64
C LYS A 246 -3.09 5.24 -6.51
N MET A 247 -3.47 4.71 -5.35
CA MET A 247 -2.53 4.33 -4.29
C MET A 247 -1.76 3.05 -4.70
N ASP A 248 -0.44 3.06 -4.58
CA ASP A 248 0.37 1.84 -4.62
C ASP A 248 0.45 1.19 -3.22
N ALA A 249 0.80 -0.09 -3.18
CA ALA A 249 0.73 -0.88 -1.94
C ALA A 249 1.75 -0.44 -0.88
N ILE A 250 2.94 0.00 -1.29
CA ILE A 250 3.97 0.46 -0.34
C ILE A 250 3.59 1.81 0.27
N THR A 251 3.04 2.73 -0.54
CA THR A 251 2.48 3.99 -0.05
C THR A 251 1.30 3.73 0.88
N TRP A 252 0.42 2.78 0.53
CA TRP A 252 -0.70 2.38 1.38
C TRP A 252 -0.23 1.87 2.75
N MET A 253 0.85 1.07 2.79
CA MET A 253 1.46 0.63 4.04
C MET A 253 1.99 1.78 4.89
N GLY A 254 2.60 2.80 4.26
CA GLY A 254 3.00 4.02 4.96
C GLY A 254 1.79 4.78 5.54
N MET A 255 0.70 4.87 4.77
CA MET A 255 -0.54 5.53 5.20
C MET A 255 -1.18 4.81 6.38
N THR A 256 -1.30 3.47 6.37
CA THR A 256 -1.92 2.74 7.48
C THR A 256 -1.10 2.83 8.78
N VAL A 257 0.23 2.89 8.67
CA VAL A 257 1.12 3.17 9.82
C VAL A 257 0.84 4.56 10.39
N TRP A 258 0.75 5.56 9.51
CA TRP A 258 0.47 6.94 9.92
C TRP A 258 -0.93 7.09 10.54
N GLU A 259 -1.96 6.50 9.93
CA GLU A 259 -3.33 6.54 10.45
C GLU A 259 -3.43 5.88 11.82
N ARG A 260 -2.68 4.80 12.06
CA ARG A 260 -2.75 4.05 13.33
C ARG A 260 -1.86 4.64 14.43
N GLY A 261 -0.68 5.14 14.08
CA GLY A 261 0.36 5.53 15.04
C GLY A 261 0.82 6.99 14.95
N GLY A 262 0.19 7.78 14.08
CA GLY A 262 0.48 9.19 13.86
C GLY A 262 1.82 9.45 13.14
N GLY A 263 2.25 10.71 13.19
CA GLY A 263 3.48 11.18 12.54
C GLY A 263 4.73 10.47 13.03
N LEU A 264 4.85 10.20 14.33
CA LEU A 264 6.02 9.56 14.91
C LEU A 264 6.18 8.11 14.41
N ALA A 265 5.10 7.31 14.40
CA ALA A 265 5.16 5.95 13.88
C ALA A 265 5.57 5.92 12.40
N PHE A 266 5.05 6.85 11.60
CA PHE A 266 5.44 7.02 10.20
C PHE A 266 6.93 7.37 10.06
N VAL A 267 7.44 8.31 10.86
CA VAL A 267 8.85 8.72 10.86
C VAL A 267 9.77 7.56 11.28
N LEU A 268 9.39 6.80 12.32
CA LEU A 268 10.15 5.64 12.76
C LEU A 268 10.20 4.57 11.65
N PHE A 269 9.06 4.20 11.08
CA PHE A 269 8.97 3.16 10.05
C PHE A 269 9.65 3.57 8.73
N THR A 270 9.27 4.72 8.18
CA THR A 270 9.76 5.12 6.85
C THR A 270 11.09 5.84 6.91
N GLY A 271 11.41 6.48 8.02
CA GLY A 271 12.61 7.31 8.19
C GLY A 271 13.80 6.53 8.69
N LEU A 272 13.65 5.92 9.87
CA LEU A 272 14.74 5.35 10.67
C LEU A 272 14.91 3.85 10.45
N SER A 273 13.83 3.09 10.55
CA SER A 273 13.86 1.63 10.60
C SER A 273 14.25 0.98 9.27
N ILE A 274 14.11 1.72 8.17
CA ILE A 274 14.43 1.27 6.80
C ILE A 274 15.86 1.61 6.38
N LEU A 275 16.64 2.34 7.19
CA LEU A 275 18.05 2.60 6.88
C LEU A 275 18.85 1.30 7.05
N PRO A 276 19.82 1.00 6.17
CA PRO A 276 20.69 -0.16 6.36
C PRO A 276 21.78 0.20 7.38
N ALA A 277 22.22 -0.76 8.19
CA ALA A 277 23.29 -0.55 9.17
C ALA A 277 24.59 -0.07 8.52
N GLU A 278 24.88 -0.61 7.34
CA GLU A 278 26.01 -0.29 6.48
C GLU A 278 25.42 0.18 5.15
N LEU A 279 25.72 1.41 4.74
CA LEU A 279 25.19 2.01 3.52
C LEU A 279 26.23 1.89 2.40
N THR A 280 25.87 1.20 1.32
CA THR A 280 26.70 1.10 0.11
C THR A 280 26.28 2.13 -0.94
N LEU A 281 27.16 2.40 -1.91
CA LEU A 281 26.81 3.24 -3.07
C LEU A 281 25.63 2.66 -3.86
N GLY A 282 25.55 1.34 -3.99
CA GLY A 282 24.43 0.65 -4.64
C GLY A 282 23.09 0.92 -3.95
N ASP A 283 23.08 0.97 -2.62
CA ASP A 283 21.89 1.29 -1.84
C ASP A 283 21.44 2.72 -2.07
N VAL A 284 22.38 3.67 -2.09
CA VAL A 284 22.11 5.09 -2.37
C VAL A 284 21.49 5.23 -3.76
N MET A 285 22.08 4.61 -4.78
CA MET A 285 21.56 4.65 -6.15
C MET A 285 20.15 4.06 -6.23
N THR A 286 19.95 2.87 -5.68
CA THR A 286 18.66 2.16 -5.73
C THR A 286 17.56 2.95 -5.01
N ARG A 287 17.85 3.48 -3.82
CA ARG A 287 16.91 4.31 -3.05
C ARG A 287 16.62 5.63 -3.74
N SER A 288 17.61 6.26 -4.37
CA SER A 288 17.43 7.49 -5.14
C SER A 288 16.49 7.26 -6.32
N CYS A 289 16.71 6.19 -7.09
CA CYS A 289 15.82 5.79 -8.19
C CYS A 289 14.38 5.54 -7.70
N ALA A 290 14.22 4.81 -6.59
CA ALA A 290 12.91 4.57 -6.00
C ALA A 290 12.22 5.88 -5.55
N ALA A 291 12.96 6.78 -4.90
CA ALA A 291 12.46 8.06 -4.44
C ALA A 291 12.02 8.99 -5.59
N VAL A 292 12.82 9.03 -6.68
CA VAL A 292 12.49 9.75 -7.91
C VAL A 292 11.26 9.15 -8.58
N TYR A 293 11.20 7.83 -8.70
CA TYR A 293 10.06 7.13 -9.28
C TYR A 293 8.75 7.45 -8.53
N LEU A 294 8.76 7.34 -7.20
CA LEU A 294 7.57 7.63 -6.37
C LEU A 294 7.09 9.06 -6.57
N ARG A 295 8.00 10.04 -6.58
CA ARG A 295 7.66 11.45 -6.79
C ARG A 295 7.14 11.74 -8.19
N LEU A 296 7.75 11.18 -9.23
CA LEU A 296 7.33 11.45 -10.61
C LEU A 296 6.05 10.70 -10.99
N ARG A 297 5.93 9.43 -10.60
CA ARG A 297 4.94 8.51 -11.17
C ARG A 297 3.79 8.16 -10.21
N SER A 298 4.00 8.19 -8.91
CA SER A 298 2.93 7.87 -7.94
C SER A 298 2.17 9.13 -7.52
N LYS A 299 1.01 9.35 -8.16
CA LYS A 299 0.09 10.44 -7.77
C LYS A 299 -0.40 10.26 -6.32
N GLY A 300 -0.79 9.04 -5.95
CA GLY A 300 -1.25 8.75 -4.58
C GLY A 300 -0.20 9.06 -3.53
N PHE A 301 1.08 8.73 -3.80
CA PHE A 301 2.19 9.12 -2.94
C PHE A 301 2.33 10.63 -2.81
N ARG A 302 2.31 11.38 -3.91
CA ARG A 302 2.42 12.85 -3.86
C ARG A 302 1.29 13.50 -3.08
N ASP A 303 0.06 13.12 -3.38
CA ASP A 303 -1.14 13.69 -2.75
C ASP A 303 -1.11 13.39 -1.23
N TRP A 304 -0.69 12.18 -0.84
CA TRP A 304 -0.54 11.80 0.56
C TRP A 304 0.61 12.53 1.26
N VAL A 305 1.79 12.61 0.65
CA VAL A 305 2.95 13.32 1.23
C VAL A 305 2.64 14.80 1.46
N ALA A 306 1.91 15.44 0.55
CA ALA A 306 1.45 16.81 0.74
C ALA A 306 0.55 16.98 1.98
N MET A 307 -0.25 15.96 2.31
CA MET A 307 -1.10 15.97 3.52
C MET A 307 -0.30 15.77 4.81
N ILE A 308 0.84 15.06 4.77
CA ILE A 308 1.69 14.77 5.93
C ILE A 308 3.02 15.53 5.90
N GLU A 309 3.02 16.74 5.33
CA GLU A 309 4.24 17.52 5.07
C GLU A 309 5.14 17.66 6.31
N SER A 310 4.56 17.95 7.48
CA SER A 310 5.32 18.11 8.73
C SER A 310 6.07 16.84 9.15
N ALA A 311 5.39 15.67 9.12
CA ALA A 311 6.01 14.39 9.43
C ALA A 311 7.03 13.98 8.37
N HIS A 312 6.78 14.33 7.10
CA HIS A 312 7.73 14.10 6.02
C HIS A 312 9.00 14.94 6.20
N LEU A 313 8.87 16.23 6.48
CA LEU A 313 10.00 17.13 6.76
C LEU A 313 10.78 16.68 7.99
N LEU A 314 10.10 16.24 9.05
CA LEU A 314 10.76 15.67 10.23
C LEU A 314 11.58 14.42 9.86
N THR A 315 11.05 13.57 8.98
CA THR A 315 11.77 12.38 8.48
C THR A 315 13.05 12.78 7.75
N TRP A 316 12.99 13.79 6.89
CA TRP A 316 14.17 14.34 6.21
C TRP A 316 15.15 14.98 7.17
N GLY A 317 14.68 15.75 8.15
CA GLY A 317 15.50 16.36 9.18
C GLY A 317 16.27 15.33 9.99
N LEU A 318 15.61 14.27 10.46
CA LEU A 318 16.26 13.17 11.19
C LEU A 318 17.27 12.42 10.33
N ARG A 319 16.95 12.15 9.06
CA ARG A 319 17.91 11.53 8.12
C ARG A 319 19.11 12.42 7.85
N ALA A 320 18.92 13.73 7.72
CA ALA A 320 20.00 14.69 7.56
C ALA A 320 20.88 14.74 8.82
N LEU A 321 20.27 14.75 10.01
CA LEU A 321 21.00 14.69 11.29
C LEU A 321 21.79 13.38 11.43
N LEU A 322 21.19 12.24 11.09
CA LEU A 322 21.91 10.98 11.04
C LEU A 322 23.06 11.02 10.04
N MET A 323 22.85 11.60 8.85
CA MET A 323 23.90 11.74 7.85
C MET A 323 25.04 12.64 8.35
N VAL A 324 24.75 13.73 9.07
CA VAL A 324 25.77 14.56 9.73
C VAL A 324 26.50 13.78 10.81
N GLY A 325 25.78 13.00 11.63
CA GLY A 325 26.40 12.07 12.60
C GLY A 325 27.27 11.02 11.92
N TRP A 326 26.90 10.53 10.73
CA TRP A 326 27.66 9.58 9.92
C TRP A 326 28.92 10.19 9.33
N MET A 327 28.92 11.49 9.03
CA MET A 327 30.11 12.16 8.53
C MET A 327 31.25 12.19 9.55
N GLN A 328 30.95 12.11 10.85
CA GLN A 328 31.97 12.03 11.89
C GLN A 328 32.66 10.66 11.92
N THR A 329 32.05 9.62 11.35
CA THR A 329 32.57 8.25 11.30
C THR A 329 33.12 7.85 9.92
N ALA A 330 32.86 8.65 8.88
CA ALA A 330 33.35 8.40 7.53
C ALA A 330 34.88 8.60 7.44
N LYS A 331 35.62 7.54 7.09
CA LYS A 331 37.04 7.62 6.76
C LYS A 331 37.19 8.19 5.34
N ASP A 332 38.08 9.18 5.17
CA ASP A 332 38.50 9.84 3.93
C ASP A 332 37.45 9.88 2.79
N GLY A 333 36.69 10.99 2.69
CA GLY A 333 35.78 11.23 1.56
C GLY A 333 34.33 11.58 1.91
N GLY A 334 34.00 11.76 3.20
CA GLY A 334 32.63 12.10 3.63
C GLY A 334 32.01 13.34 2.98
N TRP A 335 32.83 14.29 2.50
CA TRP A 335 32.37 15.47 1.78
C TRP A 335 31.77 15.16 0.40
N ILE A 336 32.26 14.12 -0.31
CA ILE A 336 31.72 13.70 -1.62
C ILE A 336 30.31 13.15 -1.42
N SER A 337 30.13 12.33 -0.37
CA SER A 337 28.82 11.78 -0.02
C SER A 337 27.83 12.87 0.41
N LEU A 338 28.30 13.90 1.13
CA LEU A 338 27.48 15.07 1.47
C LEU A 338 27.06 15.84 0.20
N ALA A 339 28.00 16.14 -0.69
CA ALA A 339 27.71 16.83 -1.94
C ALA A 339 26.69 16.06 -2.80
N GLY A 340 26.85 14.74 -2.89
CA GLY A 340 25.90 13.86 -3.57
C GLY A 340 24.51 13.85 -2.90
N GLY A 341 24.46 13.79 -1.57
CA GLY A 341 23.20 13.85 -0.81
C GLY A 341 22.47 15.19 -0.95
N VAL A 342 23.20 16.31 -0.91
CA VAL A 342 22.66 17.65 -1.17
C VAL A 342 22.16 17.78 -2.60
N ALA A 343 22.96 17.34 -3.58
CA ALA A 343 22.55 17.34 -4.99
C ALA A 343 21.28 16.51 -5.23
N LEU A 344 21.16 15.34 -4.60
CA LEU A 344 19.96 14.53 -4.66
C LEU A 344 18.77 15.23 -4.00
N ALA A 345 18.93 15.81 -2.82
CA ALA A 345 17.86 16.55 -2.13
C ALA A 345 17.35 17.72 -2.99
N LEU A 346 18.27 18.47 -3.62
CA LEU A 346 17.93 19.54 -4.56
C LEU A 346 17.21 18.99 -5.79
N LEU A 347 17.69 17.90 -6.39
CA LEU A 347 17.04 17.25 -7.53
C LEU A 347 15.61 16.81 -7.19
N LEU A 348 15.40 16.19 -6.02
CA LEU A 348 14.08 15.77 -5.56
C LEU A 348 13.15 16.98 -5.35
N ARG A 349 13.66 18.11 -4.84
CA ARG A 349 12.90 19.35 -4.71
C ARG A 349 12.53 19.97 -6.05
N VAL A 350 13.45 19.98 -7.02
CA VAL A 350 13.17 20.45 -8.38
C VAL A 350 12.09 19.57 -9.04
N VAL A 351 12.20 18.25 -8.87
CA VAL A 351 11.20 17.28 -9.35
C VAL A 351 9.83 17.54 -8.73
N GLU A 352 9.76 17.79 -7.42
CA GLU A 352 8.51 18.13 -6.72
C GLU A 352 7.91 19.45 -7.24
N ALA A 353 8.73 20.49 -7.39
CA ALA A 353 8.30 21.80 -7.90
C ALA A 353 7.78 21.70 -9.35
N SER A 354 8.43 20.90 -10.19
CA SER A 354 8.06 20.69 -11.59
C SER A 354 6.79 19.87 -11.75
N GLY A 355 6.54 18.92 -10.83
CA GLY A 355 5.32 18.11 -10.79
C GLY A 355 4.07 18.88 -10.32
N GLY A 356 4.24 20.02 -9.64
CA GLY A 356 3.15 20.84 -9.09
C GLY A 356 2.51 21.82 -10.07
N GLY A 357 3.14 22.11 -11.21
CA GLY A 357 2.70 23.17 -12.14
C GLY A 357 1.45 22.89 -12.97
N GLY A 358 0.90 21.67 -12.95
CA GLY A 358 -0.19 21.26 -13.86
C GLY A 358 -1.58 21.06 -13.24
N GLY A 359 -1.77 21.27 -11.94
CA GLY A 359 -2.97 20.80 -11.21
C GLY A 359 -3.83 21.87 -10.53
N GLY A 360 -3.45 23.14 -10.57
CA GLY A 360 -4.19 24.22 -9.91
C GLY A 360 -5.35 24.75 -10.74
N ARG A 361 -6.45 23.99 -10.83
CA ARG A 361 -7.86 24.44 -11.09
C ARG A 361 -8.75 23.24 -11.46
N CYS A 362 -9.06 22.32 -10.53
CA CYS A 362 -10.26 21.46 -10.65
C CYS A 362 -10.62 20.61 -9.41
N LEU A 363 -10.47 21.13 -8.19
CA LEU A 363 -10.97 20.44 -6.98
C LEU A 363 -11.55 21.43 -5.98
N ASP A 364 -12.69 22.03 -6.33
CA ASP A 364 -13.57 22.74 -5.38
C ASP A 364 -14.98 22.08 -5.26
N THR A 365 -15.19 20.86 -5.77
CA THR A 365 -16.53 20.23 -5.79
C THR A 365 -16.64 18.85 -5.15
N ALA A 366 -15.65 18.39 -4.38
CA ALA A 366 -15.77 17.13 -3.65
C ALA A 366 -15.09 17.14 -2.27
N SER A 367 -15.28 18.21 -1.49
CA SER A 367 -15.04 18.14 -0.03
C SER A 367 -16.26 17.50 0.65
N GLY A 368 -16.40 16.18 0.48
CA GLY A 368 -17.02 15.40 1.55
C GLY A 368 -16.05 15.45 2.72
N SER A 369 -16.39 16.21 3.76
CA SER A 369 -15.59 16.35 4.97
C SER A 369 -15.26 14.96 5.53
N VAL A 370 -14.02 14.51 5.39
CA VAL A 370 -13.49 13.44 6.22
C VAL A 370 -13.28 14.08 7.58
N THR A 371 -14.29 14.00 8.43
CA THR A 371 -14.15 14.29 9.86
C THR A 371 -13.07 13.37 10.43
N PRO A 372 -12.06 13.89 11.13
CA PRO A 372 -11.11 13.05 11.85
C PRO A 372 -11.87 12.16 12.85
N PRO A 373 -11.41 10.93 13.09
CA PRO A 373 -12.03 10.07 14.11
C PRO A 373 -12.02 10.78 15.47
N PRO A 374 -13.08 10.66 16.27
CA PRO A 374 -13.11 11.24 17.61
C PRO A 374 -11.95 10.65 18.42
N THR A 375 -11.23 11.53 19.11
CA THR A 375 -10.27 11.14 20.14
C THR A 375 -10.99 10.28 21.19
N PRO A 376 -10.41 9.16 21.64
CA PRO A 376 -10.99 8.37 22.72
C PRO A 376 -11.10 9.24 23.98
N PRO A 377 -12.16 9.08 24.80
CA PRO A 377 -12.28 9.79 26.07
C PRO A 377 -11.12 9.40 27.00
N GLU A 378 -10.54 10.40 27.66
CA GLU A 378 -9.57 10.24 28.75
C GLU A 378 -10.18 9.54 29.96
#